data_AF-A0A2J6II59-F1
#
_entry.id   AF-A0A2J6II59-F1
#
_cell.length_a   1.000
_cell.length_b   1.000
_cell.length_c   1.000
_cell.angle_alpha   90.00
_cell.angle_beta   90.00
_cell.angle_gamma   90.00
#
_symmetry.space_group_name_H-M   'P 1'
#
loop_
_entity.id
_entity.type
_entity.pdbx_description
1 polymer ?
#
loop_
_entity_poly.entity_id
_entity_poly.type
_entity_poly.pdbx_seq_one_letter_code
_entity_poly.pdbx_strand_id
1 'polypeptide(L)'
;MKKYTIIILIIFVASLVYAQMPEELKSRKEIFVEFKLKSNANVKAQLEQLNKIISISDFNSENLLVEAYVSINNYDEFTDLGIDYTILTPPSMLLSRKELDKDDSKSVNDWNYYPNWSQYNDMMQQFADDYPEICELVNIGQSQEGRDILFLHIGDSLDYETNEPEFMYTSSIHGDELTGYVLTLRLADYLLSNYGNNDRITNMVDNIDIWINPLANPDGTFAGGNNSVYGATRFNANGVDMNRNYPDPEDGPHPDGNAYQVATTLFMDFAEERDFVMAANFHGGAEVMNFPWDTWAKLAADDDWWYFVSREYADTVHLYAPAYYMRDLDNGVTNGYQWYSISGGRQDYMNYFHHCREVTAEISSTKLPSASQLPDFWEWNYRSLLNYMEQVLYGVRGVVTNASNGNTIKAKVFANAHDIDESFIYSTASNGNYSRLLKTGLYSLTFSAFGYNDKTIPMVTANDYQTTLLNVQLDPITSIIDTNKSPAKIYPNQASDYVKLEFNNKGLNTVQLIDIQGKVVSEYKTTESQITIPLQNIPAGKYIISIKPLSGNAFVVNLVVN
;
A
#
# COMPACT_ATOMS: atom_id res chain seq x y z
N MET A 1 -22.31 14.07 44.73
CA MET A 1 -23.49 14.36 43.88
C MET A 1 -23.20 15.07 42.55
N LYS A 2 -22.03 15.68 42.30
CA LYS A 2 -21.77 16.40 41.02
C LYS A 2 -21.28 15.55 39.82
N LYS A 3 -20.81 14.31 40.02
CA LYS A 3 -20.35 13.45 38.90
C LYS A 3 -21.48 12.68 38.19
N TYR A 4 -22.55 12.33 38.89
CA TYR A 4 -23.68 11.59 38.29
C TYR A 4 -24.57 12.47 37.41
N THR A 5 -24.74 13.75 37.72
CA THR A 5 -25.57 14.67 36.93
C THR A 5 -24.95 15.00 35.57
N ILE A 6 -23.62 15.10 35.49
CA ILE A 6 -22.91 15.32 34.20
C ILE A 6 -23.00 14.07 33.32
N ILE A 7 -22.82 12.88 33.90
CA ILE A 7 -22.95 11.61 33.15
C ILE A 7 -24.38 11.40 32.65
N ILE A 8 -25.40 11.66 33.48
CA ILE A 8 -26.81 11.55 33.07
C ILE A 8 -27.17 12.58 32.00
N LEU A 9 -26.66 13.82 32.09
CA LEU A 9 -26.90 14.85 31.08
C LEU A 9 -26.23 14.50 29.74
N ILE A 10 -25.00 13.97 29.76
CA ILE A 10 -24.29 13.52 28.55
C ILE A 10 -25.03 12.35 27.88
N ILE A 11 -25.46 11.35 28.66
CA ILE A 11 -26.25 10.21 28.15
C ILE A 11 -27.57 10.69 27.55
N PHE A 12 -28.24 11.66 28.20
CA PHE A 12 -29.52 12.18 27.71
C PHE A 12 -29.37 13.01 26.42
N VAL A 13 -28.34 13.85 26.34
CA VAL A 13 -28.04 14.65 25.13
C VAL A 13 -27.62 13.74 23.97
N ALA A 14 -26.75 12.76 24.19
CA ALA A 14 -26.38 11.78 23.15
C ALA A 14 -27.61 10.99 22.65
N SER A 15 -28.53 10.63 23.54
CA SER A 15 -29.77 9.93 23.14
C SER A 15 -30.75 10.79 22.33
N LEU A 16 -30.73 12.12 22.50
CA LEU A 16 -31.57 13.06 21.74
C LEU A 16 -31.01 13.31 20.34
N VAL A 17 -29.69 13.42 20.20
CA VAL A 17 -29.01 13.57 18.89
C VAL A 17 -29.23 12.32 18.04
N TYR A 18 -29.03 11.12 18.61
CA TYR A 18 -29.30 9.86 17.92
C TYR A 18 -30.78 9.73 17.50
N ALA A 19 -31.73 10.27 18.27
CA ALA A 19 -33.14 10.23 17.89
C ALA A 19 -33.49 11.09 16.67
N GLN A 20 -32.68 12.12 16.36
CA GLN A 20 -32.90 13.05 15.25
C GLN A 20 -32.27 12.58 13.92
N MET A 21 -31.39 11.59 13.95
CA MET A 21 -30.79 11.02 12.74
C MET A 21 -31.83 10.29 11.86
N PRO A 22 -31.67 10.31 10.53
CA PRO A 22 -32.46 9.49 9.62
C PRO A 22 -32.36 8.00 9.95
N GLU A 23 -33.42 7.23 9.72
CA GLU A 23 -33.41 5.78 9.97
C GLU A 23 -32.48 5.04 9.00
N GLU A 24 -32.36 5.55 7.78
CA GLU A 24 -31.40 5.09 6.77
C GLU A 24 -29.97 5.18 7.30
N LEU A 25 -29.62 6.31 7.93
CA LEU A 25 -28.29 6.51 8.52
C LEU A 25 -28.02 5.54 9.68
N LYS A 26 -29.00 5.32 10.56
CA LYS A 26 -28.84 4.39 11.70
C LYS A 26 -28.67 2.95 11.24
N SER A 27 -29.40 2.56 10.21
CA SER A 27 -29.41 1.18 9.72
C SER A 27 -28.21 0.86 8.82
N ARG A 28 -27.76 1.81 7.99
CA ARG A 28 -26.67 1.62 7.03
C ARG A 28 -25.33 2.20 7.46
N LYS A 29 -25.30 3.04 8.51
CA LYS A 29 -24.14 3.85 8.92
C LYS A 29 -23.69 4.89 7.87
N GLU A 30 -24.49 5.07 6.82
CA GLU A 30 -24.30 6.08 5.78
C GLU A 30 -25.65 6.50 5.18
N ILE A 31 -25.67 7.70 4.60
CA ILE A 31 -26.71 8.14 3.66
C ILE A 31 -26.06 8.67 2.39
N PHE A 32 -26.75 8.50 1.27
CA PHE A 32 -26.37 9.13 0.01
C PHE A 32 -27.25 10.36 -0.19
N VAL A 33 -26.63 11.53 -0.41
CA VAL A 33 -27.34 12.81 -0.45
C VAL A 33 -27.02 13.59 -1.71
N GLU A 34 -27.99 14.40 -2.12
CA GLU A 34 -27.83 15.40 -3.16
C GLU A 34 -28.07 16.80 -2.58
N PHE A 35 -27.21 17.75 -2.91
CA PHE A 35 -27.39 19.15 -2.56
C PHE A 35 -26.75 20.08 -3.60
N LYS A 36 -27.11 21.36 -3.57
CA LYS A 36 -26.52 22.38 -4.46
C LYS A 36 -25.48 23.23 -3.75
N LEU A 37 -24.36 23.50 -4.42
CA LEU A 37 -23.44 24.54 -3.97
C LEU A 37 -24.13 25.91 -4.05
N LYS A 38 -23.86 26.76 -3.04
CA LYS A 38 -24.45 28.09 -2.93
C LYS A 38 -23.97 29.07 -4.02
N SER A 39 -22.79 28.82 -4.59
CA SER A 39 -22.23 29.67 -5.64
C SER A 39 -21.24 28.91 -6.54
N ASN A 40 -21.08 29.38 -7.78
CA ASN A 40 -20.06 28.91 -8.71
C ASN A 40 -18.68 29.59 -8.50
N ALA A 41 -18.54 30.43 -7.48
CA ALA A 41 -17.26 31.05 -7.15
C ALA A 41 -16.41 30.09 -6.31
N ASN A 42 -15.14 29.90 -6.68
CA ASN A 42 -14.21 29.03 -5.93
C ASN A 42 -14.74 27.60 -5.69
N VAL A 43 -15.41 27.00 -6.69
CA VAL A 43 -15.98 25.65 -6.57
C VAL A 43 -14.97 24.62 -6.08
N LYS A 44 -13.75 24.60 -6.65
CA LYS A 44 -12.69 23.67 -6.22
C LYS A 44 -12.43 23.77 -4.72
N ALA A 45 -12.24 24.98 -4.20
CA ALA A 45 -12.01 25.19 -2.77
C ALA A 45 -13.24 24.81 -1.91
N GLN A 46 -14.46 25.00 -2.40
CA GLN A 46 -15.67 24.55 -1.70
C GLN A 46 -15.72 23.01 -1.61
N LEU A 47 -15.46 22.32 -2.72
CA LEU A 47 -15.42 20.85 -2.77
C LEU A 47 -14.30 20.29 -1.89
N GLU A 48 -13.11 20.90 -1.90
CA GLU A 48 -12.00 20.52 -1.01
C GLU A 48 -12.37 20.65 0.48
N GLN A 49 -13.13 21.67 0.89
CA GLN A 49 -13.60 21.77 2.28
C GLN A 49 -14.67 20.72 2.60
N LEU A 50 -15.56 20.42 1.65
CA LEU A 50 -16.58 19.39 1.83
C LEU A 50 -15.95 17.99 1.93
N ASN A 51 -14.92 17.70 1.13
CA ASN A 51 -14.20 16.42 1.13
C ASN A 51 -13.53 16.07 2.47
N LYS A 52 -13.38 17.05 3.38
CA LYS A 52 -12.90 16.82 4.75
C LYS A 52 -13.96 16.28 5.70
N ILE A 53 -15.23 16.42 5.32
CA ILE A 53 -16.40 16.11 6.16
C ILE A 53 -17.20 14.96 5.56
N ILE A 54 -17.36 14.94 4.23
CA ILE A 54 -18.17 13.98 3.49
C ILE A 54 -17.38 13.41 2.32
N SER A 55 -17.79 12.25 1.80
CA SER A 55 -17.19 11.70 0.59
C SER A 55 -18.01 12.09 -0.63
N ILE A 56 -17.52 13.06 -1.40
CA ILE A 56 -18.14 13.46 -2.67
C ILE A 56 -18.03 12.30 -3.67
N SER A 57 -19.15 11.97 -4.31
CA SER A 57 -19.24 10.93 -5.33
C SER A 57 -19.30 11.51 -6.74
N ASP A 58 -20.02 12.61 -6.93
CA ASP A 58 -20.12 13.29 -8.23
C ASP A 58 -20.37 14.80 -8.04
N PHE A 59 -19.96 15.58 -9.02
CA PHE A 59 -20.22 17.01 -9.11
C PHE A 59 -20.61 17.44 -10.52
N ASN A 60 -21.86 17.86 -10.69
CA ASN A 60 -22.34 18.44 -11.93
C ASN A 60 -22.12 19.96 -11.94
N SER A 61 -21.15 20.39 -12.74
CA SER A 61 -20.78 21.81 -12.85
C SER A 61 -21.82 22.71 -13.51
N GLU A 62 -22.75 22.16 -14.32
CA GLU A 62 -23.75 22.97 -15.03
C GLU A 62 -24.84 23.50 -14.09
N ASN A 63 -25.22 22.71 -13.09
CA ASN A 63 -26.29 23.02 -12.15
C ASN A 63 -25.81 23.11 -10.68
N LEU A 64 -24.50 22.98 -10.46
CA LEU A 64 -23.81 23.01 -9.17
C LEU A 64 -24.28 21.94 -8.19
N LEU A 65 -24.70 20.78 -8.70
CA LEU A 65 -25.22 19.68 -7.91
C LEU A 65 -24.08 18.79 -7.43
N VAL A 66 -24.10 18.44 -6.16
CA VAL A 66 -23.14 17.55 -5.50
C VAL A 66 -23.90 16.34 -5.02
N GLU A 67 -23.43 15.15 -5.39
CA GLU A 67 -23.83 13.89 -4.80
C GLU A 67 -22.72 13.39 -3.89
N ALA A 68 -23.06 12.98 -2.66
CA ALA A 68 -22.08 12.60 -1.67
C ALA A 68 -22.60 11.55 -0.68
N TYR A 69 -21.67 10.77 -0.14
CA TYR A 69 -21.90 9.88 0.99
C TYR A 69 -21.60 10.63 2.29
N VAL A 70 -22.54 10.59 3.22
CA VAL A 70 -22.38 11.11 4.59
C VAL A 70 -22.34 9.93 5.53
N SER A 71 -21.22 9.76 6.22
CA SER A 71 -21.06 8.74 7.26
C SER A 71 -21.83 9.13 8.52
N ILE A 72 -22.28 8.13 9.29
CA ILE A 72 -22.81 8.31 10.64
C ILE A 72 -21.84 9.07 11.56
N ASN A 73 -20.53 8.95 11.32
CA ASN A 73 -19.49 9.60 12.14
C ASN A 73 -19.38 11.10 11.87
N ASN A 74 -19.72 11.56 10.66
CA ASN A 74 -19.60 12.96 10.24
C ASN A 74 -20.95 13.65 10.04
N TYR A 75 -22.05 12.98 10.38
CA TYR A 75 -23.39 13.51 10.12
C TYR A 75 -23.66 14.82 10.87
N ASP A 76 -23.28 14.92 12.15
CA ASP A 76 -23.48 16.14 12.93
C ASP A 76 -22.72 17.32 12.30
N GLU A 77 -21.43 17.11 11.98
CA GLU A 77 -20.58 18.11 11.31
C GLU A 77 -21.13 18.52 9.94
N PHE A 78 -21.64 17.56 9.16
CA PHE A 78 -22.31 17.85 7.89
C PHE A 78 -23.57 18.69 8.09
N THR A 79 -24.41 18.37 9.06
CA THR A 79 -25.64 19.15 9.32
C THR A 79 -25.36 20.55 9.86
N ASP A 80 -24.26 20.74 10.60
CA ASP A 80 -23.80 22.04 11.08
C ASP A 80 -23.41 23.00 9.93
N LEU A 81 -23.16 22.49 8.72
CA LEU A 81 -22.94 23.31 7.53
C LEU A 81 -24.19 24.09 7.09
N GLY A 82 -25.38 23.70 7.56
CA GLY A 82 -26.65 24.34 7.20
C GLY A 82 -26.89 24.30 5.68
N ILE A 83 -26.62 23.14 5.08
CA ILE A 83 -26.88 22.85 3.67
C ILE A 83 -28.22 22.11 3.59
N ASP A 84 -29.14 22.60 2.76
CA ASP A 84 -30.35 21.85 2.43
C ASP A 84 -29.99 20.70 1.49
N TYR A 85 -30.36 19.48 1.86
CA TYR A 85 -30.04 18.27 1.11
C TYR A 85 -31.26 17.34 0.96
N THR A 86 -31.20 16.46 -0.03
CA THR A 86 -32.17 15.38 -0.25
C THR A 86 -31.47 14.04 -0.08
N ILE A 87 -32.07 13.11 0.65
CA ILE A 87 -31.57 11.73 0.72
C ILE A 87 -32.00 10.99 -0.55
N LEU A 88 -31.02 10.42 -1.25
CA LEU A 88 -31.20 9.62 -2.44
C LEU A 88 -31.17 8.13 -2.11
N THR A 89 -31.66 7.31 -3.05
CA THR A 89 -31.39 5.86 -3.01
C THR A 89 -29.92 5.65 -3.39
N PRO A 90 -29.12 4.95 -2.58
CA PRO A 90 -27.71 4.74 -2.88
C PRO A 90 -27.54 3.85 -4.14
N PRO A 91 -26.43 4.01 -4.90
CA PRO A 91 -26.17 3.24 -6.12
C PRO A 91 -26.32 1.72 -5.94
N SER A 92 -25.87 1.18 -4.80
CA SER A 92 -25.93 -0.25 -4.47
C SER A 92 -27.35 -0.82 -4.27
N MET A 93 -28.37 0.04 -4.30
CA MET A 93 -29.79 -0.32 -4.16
C MET A 93 -30.64 0.06 -5.38
N LEU A 94 -30.03 0.59 -6.46
CA LEU A 94 -30.74 0.93 -7.69
C LEU A 94 -31.12 -0.31 -8.51
N LEU A 95 -30.30 -1.37 -8.44
CA LEU A 95 -30.59 -2.65 -9.09
C LEU A 95 -31.52 -3.51 -8.22
N SER A 96 -32.30 -4.38 -8.87
CA SER A 96 -33.21 -5.26 -8.16
C SER A 96 -32.45 -6.38 -7.44
N ARG A 97 -32.93 -6.81 -6.27
CA ARG A 97 -32.38 -8.00 -5.58
C ARG A 97 -32.30 -9.24 -6.46
N LYS A 98 -33.27 -9.45 -7.37
CA LYS A 98 -33.26 -10.60 -8.29
C LYS A 98 -32.01 -10.63 -9.18
N GLU A 99 -31.41 -9.47 -9.46
CA GLU A 99 -30.22 -9.36 -10.30
C GLU A 99 -28.92 -9.56 -9.53
N LEU A 100 -28.91 -9.28 -8.22
CA LEU A 100 -27.71 -9.27 -7.38
C LEU A 100 -27.64 -10.44 -6.39
N ASP A 101 -28.79 -11.02 -6.03
CA ASP A 101 -28.85 -12.18 -5.15
C ASP A 101 -28.30 -13.42 -5.86
N LYS A 102 -27.82 -14.38 -5.06
CA LYS A 102 -27.29 -15.66 -5.55
C LYS A 102 -28.21 -16.31 -6.60
N ASP A 103 -27.64 -16.62 -7.76
CA ASP A 103 -28.26 -17.45 -8.77
C ASP A 103 -27.59 -18.84 -8.78
N ASP A 104 -28.23 -19.82 -8.15
CA ASP A 104 -27.73 -21.21 -8.08
C ASP A 104 -27.62 -21.90 -9.46
N SER A 105 -28.14 -21.28 -10.53
CA SER A 105 -27.96 -21.78 -11.90
C SER A 105 -26.64 -21.34 -12.54
N LYS A 106 -25.94 -20.38 -11.94
CA LYS A 106 -24.65 -19.87 -12.41
C LYS A 106 -23.51 -20.74 -11.88
N SER A 107 -22.63 -21.14 -12.79
CA SER A 107 -21.33 -21.71 -12.48
C SER A 107 -20.33 -20.60 -12.15
N VAL A 108 -19.23 -20.94 -11.48
CA VAL A 108 -18.13 -20.00 -11.18
C VAL A 108 -17.51 -19.36 -12.43
N ASN A 109 -17.69 -19.97 -13.60
CA ASN A 109 -17.19 -19.48 -14.88
C ASN A 109 -18.19 -18.56 -15.61
N ASP A 110 -19.40 -18.40 -15.08
CA ASP A 110 -20.38 -17.46 -15.60
C ASP A 110 -20.07 -16.06 -15.05
N TRP A 111 -19.11 -15.35 -15.64
CA TRP A 111 -18.61 -14.03 -15.21
C TRP A 111 -19.62 -12.86 -15.33
N ASN A 112 -20.91 -13.12 -15.14
CA ASN A 112 -22.02 -12.16 -15.25
C ASN A 112 -22.93 -12.17 -14.00
N TYR A 113 -22.35 -12.40 -12.83
CA TYR A 113 -22.96 -12.22 -11.51
C TYR A 113 -21.93 -11.65 -10.53
N TYR A 114 -22.41 -11.12 -9.40
CA TYR A 114 -21.56 -10.75 -8.26
C TYR A 114 -21.54 -11.91 -7.26
N PRO A 115 -20.39 -12.53 -6.98
CA PRO A 115 -20.34 -13.59 -5.98
C PRO A 115 -20.78 -13.09 -4.62
N ASN A 116 -21.64 -13.87 -3.96
CA ASN A 116 -21.95 -13.62 -2.56
C ASN A 116 -20.78 -14.07 -1.66
N TRP A 117 -20.87 -13.83 -0.35
CA TRP A 117 -19.78 -14.14 0.57
C TRP A 117 -19.34 -15.61 0.54
N SER A 118 -20.28 -16.55 0.44
CA SER A 118 -19.94 -17.98 0.36
C SER A 118 -19.25 -18.30 -0.95
N GLN A 119 -19.82 -17.85 -2.07
CA GLN A 119 -19.26 -18.10 -3.41
C GLN A 119 -17.87 -17.48 -3.56
N TYR A 120 -17.65 -16.30 -2.99
CA TYR A 120 -16.35 -15.66 -2.94
C TYR A 120 -15.29 -16.56 -2.29
N ASN A 121 -15.55 -17.00 -1.06
CA ASN A 121 -14.61 -17.85 -0.32
C ASN A 121 -14.41 -19.19 -1.05
N ASP A 122 -15.48 -19.79 -1.57
CA ASP A 122 -15.41 -21.02 -2.34
C ASP A 122 -14.54 -20.84 -3.60
N MET A 123 -14.70 -19.72 -4.34
CA MET A 123 -13.88 -19.42 -5.52
C MET A 123 -12.40 -19.21 -5.17
N MET A 124 -12.11 -18.42 -4.14
CA MET A 124 -10.74 -18.15 -3.70
C MET A 124 -10.03 -19.44 -3.27
N GLN A 125 -10.72 -20.31 -2.53
CA GLN A 125 -10.18 -21.63 -2.16
C GLN A 125 -10.02 -22.53 -3.38
N GLN A 126 -11.00 -22.56 -4.28
CA GLN A 126 -10.98 -23.41 -5.47
C GLN A 126 -9.80 -23.07 -6.39
N PHE A 127 -9.42 -21.80 -6.53
CA PHE A 127 -8.23 -21.42 -7.32
C PHE A 127 -6.94 -22.03 -6.75
N ALA A 128 -6.75 -21.99 -5.44
CA ALA A 128 -5.60 -22.61 -4.79
C ALA A 128 -5.65 -24.15 -4.88
N ASP A 129 -6.85 -24.74 -4.75
CA ASP A 129 -7.02 -26.20 -4.82
C ASP A 129 -6.80 -26.76 -6.23
N ASP A 130 -7.21 -26.03 -7.27
CA ASP A 130 -7.07 -26.45 -8.68
C ASP A 130 -5.65 -26.23 -9.22
N TYR A 131 -4.93 -25.24 -8.70
CA TYR A 131 -3.59 -24.86 -9.17
C TYR A 131 -2.55 -24.80 -8.04
N PRO A 132 -2.39 -25.84 -7.21
CA PRO A 132 -1.60 -25.79 -5.97
C PRO A 132 -0.08 -25.67 -6.20
N GLU A 133 0.40 -25.86 -7.43
CA GLU A 133 1.81 -25.66 -7.78
C GLU A 133 2.16 -24.19 -8.02
N ILE A 134 1.17 -23.36 -8.34
CA ILE A 134 1.37 -21.95 -8.74
C ILE A 134 0.43 -20.96 -8.06
N CYS A 135 -0.40 -21.42 -7.12
CA CYS A 135 -1.37 -20.59 -6.42
C CYS A 135 -1.55 -21.07 -4.99
N GLU A 136 -1.52 -20.13 -4.04
CA GLU A 136 -2.01 -20.37 -2.68
C GLU A 136 -2.99 -19.29 -2.22
N LEU A 137 -3.86 -19.67 -1.29
CA LEU A 137 -4.77 -18.75 -0.62
C LEU A 137 -4.12 -18.23 0.66
N VAL A 138 -3.93 -16.92 0.73
CA VAL A 138 -3.36 -16.23 1.90
C VAL A 138 -4.45 -15.42 2.59
N ASN A 139 -4.63 -15.63 3.89
CA ASN A 139 -5.53 -14.83 4.73
C ASN A 139 -4.68 -13.88 5.59
N ILE A 140 -4.77 -12.58 5.31
CA ILE A 140 -3.99 -11.56 6.04
C ILE A 140 -4.67 -11.16 7.37
N GLY A 141 -5.87 -11.66 7.67
CA GLY A 141 -6.59 -11.41 8.90
C GLY A 141 -8.09 -11.22 8.68
N GLN A 142 -8.80 -10.82 9.72
CA GLN A 142 -10.26 -10.66 9.67
C GLN A 142 -10.66 -9.18 9.77
N SER A 143 -11.72 -8.82 9.05
CA SER A 143 -12.37 -7.53 9.12
C SER A 143 -12.99 -7.25 10.50
N GLN A 144 -13.59 -6.07 10.66
CA GLN A 144 -14.23 -5.67 11.92
C GLN A 144 -15.41 -6.58 12.30
N GLU A 145 -16.12 -7.14 11.32
CA GLU A 145 -17.22 -8.11 11.53
C GLU A 145 -16.79 -9.57 11.39
N GLY A 146 -15.48 -9.85 11.34
CA GLY A 146 -14.94 -11.22 11.33
C GLY A 146 -14.96 -11.91 9.97
N ARG A 147 -14.97 -11.14 8.87
CA ARG A 147 -14.85 -11.66 7.51
C ARG A 147 -13.37 -11.71 7.11
N ASP A 148 -12.91 -12.84 6.60
CA ASP A 148 -11.51 -13.00 6.19
C ASP A 148 -11.13 -12.02 5.05
N ILE A 149 -9.92 -11.47 5.10
CA ILE A 149 -9.35 -10.66 4.02
C ILE A 149 -8.34 -11.53 3.29
N LEU A 150 -8.73 -11.93 2.08
CA LEU A 150 -8.07 -12.98 1.32
C LEU A 150 -7.28 -12.42 0.14
N PHE A 151 -6.11 -13.00 -0.09
CA PHE A 151 -5.27 -12.81 -1.26
C PHE A 151 -5.05 -14.15 -1.96
N LEU A 152 -4.96 -14.13 -3.28
CA LEU A 152 -4.30 -15.20 -4.04
C LEU A 152 -2.85 -14.76 -4.26
N HIS A 153 -1.91 -15.61 -3.87
CA HIS A 153 -0.49 -15.50 -4.20
C HIS A 153 -0.22 -16.47 -5.35
N ILE A 154 0.21 -15.92 -6.50
CA ILE A 154 0.37 -16.63 -7.77
C ILE A 154 1.79 -16.42 -8.29
N GLY A 155 2.50 -17.51 -8.59
CA GLY A 155 3.87 -17.50 -9.10
C GLY A 155 4.34 -18.91 -9.46
N ASP A 156 5.44 -19.06 -10.21
CA ASP A 156 6.06 -20.38 -10.44
C ASP A 156 6.74 -20.95 -9.19
N SER A 157 7.00 -20.08 -8.21
CA SER A 157 7.38 -20.39 -6.85
C SER A 157 6.44 -19.69 -5.86
N LEU A 158 6.01 -20.42 -4.84
CA LEU A 158 5.23 -19.87 -3.72
C LEU A 158 6.10 -19.57 -2.49
N ASP A 159 7.42 -19.56 -2.65
CA ASP A 159 8.34 -19.12 -1.61
C ASP A 159 8.32 -17.58 -1.52
N TYR A 160 8.19 -17.01 -0.33
CA TYR A 160 8.15 -15.54 -0.14
C TYR A 160 9.47 -14.81 -0.46
N GLU A 161 10.55 -15.53 -0.77
CA GLU A 161 11.88 -14.98 -1.05
C GLU A 161 12.35 -15.36 -2.47
N THR A 162 11.59 -14.99 -3.51
CA THR A 162 11.96 -15.24 -4.92
C THR A 162 12.90 -14.16 -5.47
N ASN A 163 13.40 -14.32 -6.71
CA ASN A 163 14.14 -13.27 -7.40
C ASN A 163 13.25 -12.35 -8.26
N GLU A 164 11.94 -12.41 -8.04
CA GLU A 164 10.93 -11.75 -8.84
C GLU A 164 10.45 -10.48 -8.14
N PRO A 165 10.00 -9.47 -8.89
CA PRO A 165 9.40 -8.30 -8.30
C PRO A 165 7.97 -8.63 -7.87
N GLU A 166 7.62 -8.24 -6.65
CA GLU A 166 6.27 -8.40 -6.14
C GLU A 166 5.32 -7.37 -6.74
N PHE A 167 4.17 -7.84 -7.22
CA PHE A 167 3.11 -7.02 -7.80
C PHE A 167 1.77 -7.27 -7.09
N MET A 168 1.01 -6.21 -6.83
CA MET A 168 -0.26 -6.31 -6.12
C MET A 168 -1.45 -5.67 -6.87
N TYR A 169 -2.53 -6.43 -7.03
CA TYR A 169 -3.85 -5.88 -7.33
C TYR A 169 -4.81 -6.01 -6.16
N THR A 170 -5.52 -4.94 -5.85
CA THR A 170 -6.56 -4.92 -4.82
C THR A 170 -7.82 -4.25 -5.34
N SER A 171 -8.98 -4.58 -4.81
CA SER A 171 -10.25 -3.96 -5.21
C SER A 171 -11.18 -3.76 -4.03
N SER A 172 -12.16 -2.89 -4.20
CA SER A 172 -13.33 -2.82 -3.33
C SER A 172 -12.95 -2.40 -1.90
N ILE A 173 -12.00 -1.46 -1.78
CA ILE A 173 -11.70 -0.77 -0.53
C ILE A 173 -12.90 0.10 -0.10
N HIS A 174 -13.65 0.63 -1.07
CA HIS A 174 -15.04 1.02 -0.89
C HIS A 174 -15.94 -0.17 -1.21
N GLY A 175 -16.81 -0.54 -0.28
CA GLY A 175 -17.58 -1.78 -0.38
C GLY A 175 -18.64 -1.78 -1.49
N ASP A 176 -19.03 -0.62 -2.01
CA ASP A 176 -20.03 -0.48 -3.06
C ASP A 176 -19.46 -0.26 -4.48
N GLU A 177 -18.14 -0.33 -4.64
CA GLU A 177 -17.41 -0.18 -5.90
C GLU A 177 -16.96 -1.56 -6.40
N LEU A 178 -17.82 -2.25 -7.16
CA LEU A 178 -17.80 -3.71 -7.29
C LEU A 178 -17.44 -4.24 -8.68
N THR A 179 -17.14 -3.39 -9.66
CA THR A 179 -16.63 -3.85 -10.97
C THR A 179 -15.28 -4.56 -10.80
N GLY A 180 -14.36 -3.97 -10.03
CA GLY A 180 -13.03 -4.53 -9.78
C GLY A 180 -13.07 -5.85 -9.01
N TYR A 181 -14.08 -6.04 -8.16
CA TYR A 181 -14.29 -7.28 -7.42
C TYR A 181 -14.38 -8.50 -8.36
N VAL A 182 -15.20 -8.40 -9.41
CA VAL A 182 -15.38 -9.51 -10.36
C VAL A 182 -14.21 -9.59 -11.34
N LEU A 183 -13.69 -8.44 -11.81
CA LEU A 183 -12.59 -8.42 -12.77
C LEU A 183 -11.29 -9.00 -12.21
N THR A 184 -10.98 -8.79 -10.94
CA THR A 184 -9.78 -9.36 -10.28
C THR A 184 -9.93 -10.86 -10.00
N LEU A 185 -11.13 -11.35 -9.65
CA LEU A 185 -11.41 -12.80 -9.61
C LEU A 185 -11.21 -13.43 -10.99
N ARG A 186 -11.71 -12.78 -12.04
CA ARG A 186 -11.55 -13.24 -13.42
C ARG A 186 -10.11 -13.17 -13.91
N LEU A 187 -9.34 -12.18 -13.46
CA LEU A 187 -7.92 -12.08 -13.75
C LEU A 187 -7.16 -13.27 -13.14
N ALA A 188 -7.45 -13.64 -11.90
CA ALA A 188 -6.85 -14.82 -11.27
C ALA A 188 -7.16 -16.10 -12.07
N ASP A 189 -8.43 -16.36 -12.40
CA ASP A 189 -8.82 -17.49 -13.27
C ASP A 189 -8.08 -17.45 -14.62
N TYR A 190 -7.97 -16.27 -15.23
CA TYR A 190 -7.29 -16.11 -16.51
C TYR A 190 -5.80 -16.43 -16.43
N LEU A 191 -5.09 -15.96 -15.41
CA LEU A 191 -3.68 -16.26 -15.20
C LEU A 191 -3.46 -17.76 -14.99
N LEU A 192 -4.24 -18.36 -14.08
CA LEU A 192 -4.09 -19.77 -13.70
C LEU A 192 -4.44 -20.73 -14.84
N SER A 193 -5.58 -20.52 -15.50
CA SER A 193 -6.05 -21.40 -16.58
C SER A 193 -5.21 -21.31 -17.87
N ASN A 194 -4.49 -20.20 -18.06
CA ASN A 194 -3.63 -20.00 -19.24
C ASN A 194 -2.14 -20.28 -18.97
N TYR A 195 -1.73 -20.52 -17.73
CA TYR A 195 -0.37 -20.94 -17.41
C TYR A 195 -0.01 -22.25 -18.12
N GLY A 196 1.16 -22.29 -18.77
CA GLY A 196 1.61 -23.41 -19.60
C GLY A 196 0.92 -23.53 -20.97
N ASN A 197 -0.13 -22.75 -21.23
CA ASN A 197 -0.88 -22.76 -22.50
C ASN A 197 -0.72 -21.47 -23.31
N ASN A 198 -0.29 -20.38 -22.68
CA ASN A 198 -0.08 -19.08 -23.30
C ASN A 198 1.29 -18.52 -22.87
N ASP A 199 2.22 -18.39 -23.82
CA ASP A 199 3.61 -17.96 -23.55
C ASP A 199 3.70 -16.63 -22.79
N ARG A 200 2.80 -15.68 -23.04
CA ARG A 200 2.78 -14.40 -22.33
C ARG A 200 2.43 -14.60 -20.85
N ILE A 201 1.38 -15.38 -20.59
CA ILE A 201 0.90 -15.63 -19.22
C ILE A 201 1.89 -16.51 -18.46
N THR A 202 2.44 -17.55 -19.09
CA THR A 202 3.53 -18.35 -18.53
C THR A 202 4.70 -17.46 -18.14
N ASN A 203 5.16 -16.58 -19.05
CA ASN A 203 6.26 -15.67 -18.74
C ASN A 203 5.93 -14.70 -17.59
N MET A 204 4.68 -14.26 -17.45
CA MET A 204 4.29 -13.39 -16.33
C MET A 204 4.33 -14.15 -15.00
N VAL A 205 3.73 -15.35 -14.93
CA VAL A 205 3.72 -16.17 -13.70
C VAL A 205 5.14 -16.66 -13.34
N ASP A 206 6.00 -16.92 -14.33
CA ASP A 206 7.41 -17.31 -14.13
C ASP A 206 8.32 -16.17 -13.65
N ASN A 207 7.88 -14.90 -13.74
CA ASN A 207 8.78 -13.76 -13.54
C ASN A 207 8.21 -12.66 -12.63
N ILE A 208 6.99 -12.82 -12.12
CA ILE A 208 6.31 -11.87 -11.25
C ILE A 208 5.71 -12.65 -10.09
N ASP A 209 5.98 -12.17 -8.87
CA ASP A 209 5.31 -12.65 -7.66
C ASP A 209 3.99 -11.88 -7.52
N ILE A 210 2.87 -12.50 -7.90
CA ILE A 210 1.57 -11.84 -8.14
C ILE A 210 0.64 -12.01 -6.94
N TRP A 211 0.14 -10.89 -6.41
CA TRP A 211 -0.80 -10.85 -5.29
C TRP A 211 -2.13 -10.22 -5.71
N ILE A 212 -3.24 -10.94 -5.56
CA ILE A 212 -4.58 -10.46 -5.94
C ILE A 212 -5.55 -10.52 -4.76
N ASN A 213 -6.07 -9.37 -4.34
CA ASN A 213 -7.16 -9.21 -3.37
C ASN A 213 -8.41 -8.62 -4.03
N PRO A 214 -9.45 -9.41 -4.31
CA PRO A 214 -10.67 -8.89 -4.91
C PRO A 214 -11.52 -8.02 -3.97
N LEU A 215 -11.33 -8.14 -2.66
CA LEU A 215 -12.27 -7.63 -1.67
C LEU A 215 -11.54 -7.12 -0.41
N ALA A 216 -11.13 -5.85 -0.45
CA ALA A 216 -10.43 -5.20 0.66
C ALA A 216 -11.37 -4.78 1.82
N ASN A 217 -12.63 -4.45 1.50
CA ASN A 217 -13.67 -4.10 2.48
C ASN A 217 -14.88 -5.04 2.37
N PRO A 218 -14.76 -6.30 2.86
CA PRO A 218 -15.85 -7.26 2.83
C PRO A 218 -17.04 -6.84 3.69
N ASP A 219 -16.82 -6.05 4.75
CA ASP A 219 -17.89 -5.58 5.63
C ASP A 219 -18.79 -4.57 4.93
N GLY A 220 -18.21 -3.61 4.19
CA GLY A 220 -18.97 -2.68 3.38
C GLY A 220 -19.72 -3.39 2.25
N THR A 221 -19.05 -4.34 1.57
CA THR A 221 -19.66 -5.09 0.46
C THR A 221 -20.88 -5.90 0.89
N PHE A 222 -20.79 -6.57 2.04
CA PHE A 222 -21.85 -7.44 2.57
C PHE A 222 -22.62 -6.80 3.73
N ALA A 223 -22.68 -5.46 3.80
CA ALA A 223 -23.45 -4.72 4.80
C ALA A 223 -24.95 -5.08 4.79
N GLY A 224 -25.49 -5.41 3.61
CA GLY A 224 -26.87 -5.90 3.42
C GLY A 224 -27.09 -7.40 3.75
N GLY A 225 -26.03 -8.11 4.16
CA GLY A 225 -26.00 -9.53 4.48
C GLY A 225 -25.24 -10.39 3.46
N ASN A 226 -24.70 -11.52 3.90
CA ASN A 226 -23.77 -12.37 3.14
C ASN A 226 -24.32 -13.05 1.87
N ASN A 227 -25.62 -12.94 1.58
CA ASN A 227 -26.26 -13.64 0.46
C ASN A 227 -26.27 -12.84 -0.86
N SER A 228 -25.90 -11.56 -0.80
CA SER A 228 -26.03 -10.62 -1.91
C SER A 228 -25.16 -9.39 -1.67
N VAL A 229 -24.71 -8.74 -2.75
CA VAL A 229 -24.07 -7.42 -2.68
C VAL A 229 -25.10 -6.27 -2.64
N TYR A 230 -26.40 -6.58 -2.71
CA TYR A 230 -27.46 -5.57 -2.60
C TYR A 230 -27.36 -4.82 -1.27
N GLY A 231 -27.33 -3.49 -1.35
CA GLY A 231 -27.22 -2.64 -0.18
C GLY A 231 -25.81 -2.56 0.40
N ALA A 232 -24.77 -2.92 -0.36
CA ALA A 232 -23.39 -2.59 -0.07
C ALA A 232 -23.23 -1.10 0.33
N THR A 233 -22.27 -0.81 1.20
CA THR A 233 -21.94 0.52 1.68
C THR A 233 -20.54 0.91 1.25
N ARG A 234 -20.30 2.21 1.07
CA ARG A 234 -18.97 2.73 0.75
C ARG A 234 -17.99 2.47 1.89
N PHE A 235 -18.39 2.91 3.09
CA PHE A 235 -17.55 2.86 4.28
C PHE A 235 -17.42 1.43 4.83
N ASN A 236 -16.47 1.22 5.72
CA ASN A 236 -16.34 -0.04 6.46
C ASN A 236 -17.44 -0.19 7.54
N ALA A 237 -17.37 -1.29 8.32
CA ALA A 237 -18.33 -1.55 9.39
C ALA A 237 -18.46 -0.45 10.45
N ASN A 238 -17.45 0.42 10.63
CA ASN A 238 -17.49 1.52 11.59
C ASN A 238 -17.89 2.86 10.94
N GLY A 239 -18.27 2.88 9.66
CA GLY A 239 -18.57 4.12 8.94
C GLY A 239 -17.32 4.95 8.63
N VAL A 240 -16.13 4.34 8.55
CA VAL A 240 -14.89 5.03 8.20
C VAL A 240 -14.53 4.75 6.74
N ASP A 241 -14.08 5.80 6.03
CA ASP A 241 -13.58 5.69 4.65
C ASP A 241 -12.16 5.15 4.71
N MET A 242 -11.97 3.90 4.28
CA MET A 242 -10.66 3.26 4.33
C MET A 242 -9.64 3.96 3.43
N ASN A 243 -10.05 4.63 2.36
CA ASN A 243 -9.16 5.40 1.49
C ASN A 243 -8.96 6.86 1.99
N ARG A 244 -9.25 7.12 3.27
CA ARG A 244 -8.85 8.34 4.02
C ARG A 244 -8.13 8.00 5.33
N ASN A 245 -7.94 6.71 5.60
CA ASN A 245 -7.55 6.21 6.91
C ASN A 245 -6.07 5.78 6.98
N TYR A 246 -5.26 6.06 5.97
CA TYR A 246 -3.82 5.78 5.99
C TYR A 246 -3.00 6.98 6.51
N PRO A 247 -1.76 6.75 6.97
CA PRO A 247 -0.80 7.84 7.17
C PRO A 247 -0.59 8.62 5.87
N ASP A 248 -0.57 9.94 6.00
CA ASP A 248 -0.38 10.87 4.89
C ASP A 248 0.97 11.59 5.00
N PRO A 249 1.71 11.77 3.90
CA PRO A 249 3.01 12.44 3.95
C PRO A 249 2.92 13.96 4.15
N GLU A 250 1.76 14.60 3.93
CA GLU A 250 1.50 16.00 4.29
C GLU A 250 0.83 16.13 5.66
N ASP A 251 -0.26 15.38 5.88
CA ASP A 251 -1.19 15.58 7.00
C ASP A 251 -0.95 14.64 8.20
N GLY A 252 0.02 13.73 8.10
CA GLY A 252 0.45 12.87 9.21
C GLY A 252 -0.40 11.60 9.39
N PRO A 253 -0.34 10.93 10.56
CA PRO A 253 -0.85 9.57 10.72
C PRO A 253 -2.38 9.42 10.64
N HIS A 254 -3.16 10.38 11.09
CA HIS A 254 -4.63 10.25 11.16
C HIS A 254 -5.31 11.47 10.55
N PRO A 255 -5.20 11.68 9.23
CA PRO A 255 -5.72 12.88 8.57
C PRO A 255 -7.26 12.96 8.65
N ASP A 256 -7.94 11.81 8.70
CA ASP A 256 -9.39 11.71 8.88
C ASP A 256 -9.86 11.84 10.34
N GLY A 257 -8.92 11.95 11.30
CA GLY A 257 -9.19 12.01 12.73
C GLY A 257 -9.67 10.70 13.36
N ASN A 258 -9.74 9.60 12.62
CA ASN A 258 -10.15 8.29 13.15
C ASN A 258 -8.94 7.44 13.53
N ALA A 259 -9.17 6.46 14.42
CA ALA A 259 -8.21 5.38 14.58
C ALA A 259 -8.08 4.56 13.30
N TYR A 260 -6.92 3.95 13.08
CA TYR A 260 -6.75 2.98 12.00
C TYR A 260 -7.76 1.84 12.15
N GLN A 261 -8.48 1.56 11.06
CA GLN A 261 -9.45 0.48 11.02
C GLN A 261 -8.74 -0.86 10.94
N VAL A 262 -9.40 -1.93 11.40
CA VAL A 262 -8.82 -3.28 11.41
C VAL A 262 -8.25 -3.66 10.05
N ALA A 263 -9.07 -3.55 8.99
CA ALA A 263 -8.63 -3.85 7.63
C ALA A 263 -7.47 -2.94 7.18
N THR A 264 -7.51 -1.63 7.46
CA THR A 264 -6.39 -0.71 7.16
C THR A 264 -5.10 -1.19 7.79
N THR A 265 -5.11 -1.55 9.07
CA THR A 265 -3.94 -2.08 9.78
C THR A 265 -3.43 -3.37 9.15
N LEU A 266 -4.32 -4.30 8.78
CA LEU A 266 -3.91 -5.55 8.12
C LEU A 266 -3.18 -5.27 6.79
N PHE A 267 -3.65 -4.33 5.99
CA PHE A 267 -2.97 -3.93 4.76
C PHE A 267 -1.64 -3.18 5.02
N MET A 268 -1.56 -2.38 6.08
CA MET A 268 -0.30 -1.72 6.46
C MET A 268 0.73 -2.75 6.94
N ASP A 269 0.35 -3.68 7.82
CA ASP A 269 1.21 -4.76 8.31
C ASP A 269 1.68 -5.62 7.13
N PHE A 270 0.78 -5.95 6.21
CA PHE A 270 1.11 -6.72 5.02
C PHE A 270 2.09 -5.98 4.08
N ALA A 271 1.95 -4.65 3.94
CA ALA A 271 2.90 -3.84 3.19
C ALA A 271 4.27 -3.71 3.88
N GLU A 272 4.34 -3.78 5.21
CA GLU A 272 5.62 -3.83 5.95
C GLU A 272 6.32 -5.21 5.83
N GLU A 273 5.54 -6.27 5.65
CA GLU A 273 6.04 -7.65 5.54
C GLU A 273 6.55 -8.00 4.13
N ARG A 274 6.15 -7.25 3.11
CA ARG A 274 6.34 -7.56 1.68
C ARG A 274 7.04 -6.43 0.95
N ASP A 275 7.88 -6.75 -0.04
CA ASP A 275 8.63 -5.74 -0.81
C ASP A 275 7.91 -5.42 -2.15
N PHE A 276 6.64 -5.00 -2.07
CA PHE A 276 5.83 -4.68 -3.26
C PHE A 276 6.49 -3.60 -4.12
N VAL A 277 6.81 -3.93 -5.37
CA VAL A 277 7.42 -3.00 -6.33
C VAL A 277 6.37 -2.11 -6.98
N MET A 278 5.22 -2.68 -7.33
CA MET A 278 4.16 -2.00 -8.06
C MET A 278 2.79 -2.55 -7.67
N ALA A 279 1.77 -1.70 -7.68
CA ALA A 279 0.42 -2.09 -7.33
C ALA A 279 -0.65 -1.30 -8.08
N ALA A 280 -1.90 -1.75 -8.02
CA ALA A 280 -3.04 -0.87 -8.22
C ALA A 280 -4.21 -1.23 -7.29
N ASN A 281 -4.97 -0.22 -6.90
CA ASN A 281 -6.22 -0.37 -6.18
C ASN A 281 -7.39 0.05 -7.09
N PHE A 282 -8.38 -0.83 -7.25
CA PHE A 282 -9.52 -0.61 -8.14
C PHE A 282 -10.69 0.07 -7.44
N HIS A 283 -11.24 1.05 -8.13
CA HIS A 283 -12.35 1.89 -7.70
C HIS A 283 -13.45 1.98 -8.78
N GLY A 284 -14.58 2.58 -8.39
CA GLY A 284 -15.68 2.91 -9.28
C GLY A 284 -16.33 4.23 -8.93
N GLY A 285 -16.89 4.88 -9.93
CA GLY A 285 -17.43 6.25 -9.87
C GLY A 285 -16.92 7.11 -11.02
N ALA A 286 -15.78 6.74 -11.60
CA ALA A 286 -15.22 7.34 -12.81
C ALA A 286 -14.58 6.26 -13.73
N GLU A 287 -14.08 6.69 -14.88
CA GLU A 287 -13.32 5.87 -15.83
C GLU A 287 -11.99 6.55 -16.18
N VAL A 288 -11.02 6.44 -15.28
CA VAL A 288 -9.73 7.13 -15.33
C VAL A 288 -8.64 6.42 -14.52
N MET A 289 -7.41 6.40 -15.05
CA MET A 289 -6.21 6.05 -14.27
C MET A 289 -5.73 7.27 -13.48
N ASN A 290 -5.84 7.20 -12.16
CA ASN A 290 -5.42 8.24 -11.23
C ASN A 290 -4.05 7.88 -10.65
N PHE A 291 -3.05 8.74 -10.83
CA PHE A 291 -1.69 8.51 -10.36
C PHE A 291 -1.21 9.58 -9.38
N PRO A 292 -0.17 9.28 -8.55
CA PRO A 292 0.30 10.18 -7.51
C PRO A 292 0.72 11.58 -7.97
N TRP A 293 0.67 12.57 -7.09
CA TRP A 293 0.15 12.50 -5.72
C TRP A 293 -1.34 12.84 -5.66
N ASP A 294 -2.05 12.23 -4.70
CA ASP A 294 -3.40 12.64 -4.31
C ASP A 294 -3.37 13.83 -3.32
N THR A 295 -2.40 13.82 -2.39
CA THR A 295 -2.29 14.83 -1.32
C THR A 295 -1.57 16.10 -1.78
N TRP A 296 -0.50 15.98 -2.56
CA TRP A 296 0.38 17.09 -2.91
C TRP A 296 0.10 17.74 -4.26
N ALA A 297 0.17 19.08 -4.28
CA ALA A 297 0.13 19.88 -5.51
C ALA A 297 1.39 19.76 -6.38
N LYS A 298 2.53 19.37 -5.78
CA LYS A 298 3.78 19.12 -6.51
C LYS A 298 3.69 17.76 -7.22
N LEU A 299 4.38 17.64 -8.35
CA LEU A 299 4.45 16.38 -9.09
C LEU A 299 5.42 15.40 -8.43
N ALA A 300 5.18 14.10 -8.62
CA ALA A 300 6.11 13.05 -8.21
C ALA A 300 7.40 13.08 -9.03
N ALA A 301 8.50 12.54 -8.50
CA ALA A 301 9.77 12.44 -9.23
C ALA A 301 9.62 11.69 -10.57
N ASP A 302 8.81 10.64 -10.55
CA ASP A 302 8.55 9.75 -11.69
C ASP A 302 7.29 10.13 -12.50
N ASP A 303 6.87 11.40 -12.49
CA ASP A 303 5.65 11.89 -13.17
C ASP A 303 5.54 11.43 -14.65
N ASP A 304 6.63 11.53 -15.42
CA ASP A 304 6.66 11.07 -16.81
C ASP A 304 6.45 9.56 -16.94
N TRP A 305 6.93 8.76 -15.98
CA TRP A 305 6.71 7.32 -15.95
C TRP A 305 5.26 7.00 -15.56
N TRP A 306 4.72 7.70 -14.56
CA TRP A 306 3.31 7.56 -14.15
C TRP A 306 2.33 7.86 -15.27
N TYR A 307 2.52 8.98 -15.96
CA TYR A 307 1.69 9.35 -17.09
C TYR A 307 1.81 8.29 -18.18
N PHE A 308 3.02 7.83 -18.48
CA PHE A 308 3.26 6.81 -19.50
C PHE A 308 2.52 5.49 -19.22
N VAL A 309 2.66 4.90 -18.03
CA VAL A 309 2.01 3.62 -17.70
C VAL A 309 0.49 3.76 -17.57
N SER A 310 0.01 4.89 -17.04
CA SER A 310 -1.43 5.19 -16.96
C SER A 310 -2.03 5.39 -18.35
N ARG A 311 -1.30 6.09 -19.23
CA ARG A 311 -1.71 6.32 -20.61
C ARG A 311 -1.76 5.02 -21.39
N GLU A 312 -0.78 4.13 -21.22
CA GLU A 312 -0.78 2.80 -21.81
C GLU A 312 -2.03 2.00 -21.45
N TYR A 313 -2.42 2.00 -20.16
CA TYR A 313 -3.61 1.30 -19.71
C TYR A 313 -4.84 1.79 -20.49
N ALA A 314 -5.09 3.10 -20.48
CA ALA A 314 -6.28 3.67 -21.08
C ALA A 314 -6.25 3.67 -22.62
N ASP A 315 -5.09 3.82 -23.25
CA ASP A 315 -4.94 3.67 -24.71
C ASP A 315 -5.26 2.24 -25.15
N THR A 316 -4.78 1.25 -24.39
CA THR A 316 -5.12 -0.15 -24.64
C THR A 316 -6.62 -0.37 -24.51
N VAL A 317 -7.25 0.17 -23.46
CA VAL A 317 -8.71 0.14 -23.31
C VAL A 317 -9.41 0.73 -24.53
N HIS A 318 -8.99 1.90 -25.02
CA HIS A 318 -9.60 2.57 -26.17
C HIS A 318 -9.55 1.77 -27.48
N LEU A 319 -8.63 0.81 -27.60
CA LEU A 319 -8.56 -0.08 -28.76
C LEU A 319 -9.63 -1.19 -28.73
N TYR A 320 -10.07 -1.60 -27.55
CA TYR A 320 -10.95 -2.77 -27.37
C TYR A 320 -12.33 -2.44 -26.80
N ALA A 321 -12.51 -1.22 -26.29
CA ALA A 321 -13.76 -0.76 -25.71
C ALA A 321 -14.58 0.14 -26.65
N PRO A 322 -15.87 0.38 -26.34
CA PRO A 322 -16.66 1.42 -26.98
C PRO A 322 -15.97 2.79 -26.88
N ALA A 323 -16.21 3.66 -27.87
CA ALA A 323 -15.51 4.93 -28.00
C ALA A 323 -15.64 5.88 -26.79
N TYR A 324 -16.68 5.70 -25.96
CA TYR A 324 -16.95 6.51 -24.77
C TYR A 324 -16.21 6.04 -23.51
N TYR A 325 -15.74 4.80 -23.46
CA TYR A 325 -15.23 4.18 -22.24
C TYR A 325 -13.81 4.67 -21.91
N MET A 326 -13.53 4.93 -20.63
CA MET A 326 -12.23 5.39 -20.13
C MET A 326 -11.79 6.74 -20.70
N ARG A 327 -12.73 7.69 -20.82
CA ARG A 327 -12.51 9.01 -21.44
C ARG A 327 -12.58 10.17 -20.46
N ASP A 328 -12.80 9.92 -19.17
CA ASP A 328 -12.92 10.98 -18.17
C ASP A 328 -11.62 11.80 -18.04
N LEU A 329 -11.74 13.07 -17.66
CA LEU A 329 -10.61 13.98 -17.42
C LEU A 329 -9.67 14.12 -18.64
N ASP A 330 -8.36 13.87 -18.50
CA ASP A 330 -7.41 13.90 -19.63
C ASP A 330 -7.46 12.57 -20.39
N ASN A 331 -8.62 12.32 -21.01
CA ASN A 331 -8.86 11.17 -21.87
C ASN A 331 -8.58 9.83 -21.16
N GLY A 332 -8.98 9.68 -19.91
CA GLY A 332 -8.80 8.46 -19.11
C GLY A 332 -7.52 8.43 -18.26
N VAL A 333 -6.83 9.54 -18.09
CA VAL A 333 -5.69 9.68 -17.17
C VAL A 333 -5.80 10.96 -16.34
N THR A 334 -5.34 10.95 -15.09
CA THR A 334 -5.20 12.16 -14.27
C THR A 334 -4.13 12.00 -13.19
N ASN A 335 -3.50 13.12 -12.81
CA ASN A 335 -2.88 13.25 -11.50
C ASN A 335 -3.97 13.45 -10.43
N GLY A 336 -3.81 12.82 -9.26
CA GLY A 336 -4.79 12.88 -8.16
C GLY A 336 -5.13 14.28 -7.70
N TYR A 337 -4.13 15.03 -7.26
CA TYR A 337 -4.32 16.39 -6.76
C TYR A 337 -4.95 17.33 -7.82
N GLN A 338 -4.59 17.13 -9.09
CA GLN A 338 -5.17 17.90 -10.18
C GLN A 338 -6.68 17.65 -10.32
N TRP A 339 -7.12 16.40 -10.16
CA TRP A 339 -8.53 16.04 -10.14
C TRP A 339 -9.22 16.60 -8.89
N TYR A 340 -8.85 16.10 -7.71
CA TYR A 340 -9.20 16.66 -6.41
C TYR A 340 -8.25 16.12 -5.33
N SER A 341 -7.86 16.97 -4.40
CA SER A 341 -6.97 16.56 -3.31
C SER A 341 -7.69 15.72 -2.26
N ILE A 342 -7.03 14.65 -1.82
CA ILE A 342 -7.41 13.85 -0.65
C ILE A 342 -6.17 13.58 0.20
N SER A 343 -6.41 13.33 1.49
CA SER A 343 -5.36 12.94 2.43
C SER A 343 -5.67 11.57 3.02
N GLY A 344 -4.63 10.81 3.33
CA GLY A 344 -4.74 9.47 3.92
C GLY A 344 -5.24 8.39 2.95
N GLY A 345 -5.03 8.62 1.65
CA GLY A 345 -5.27 7.63 0.61
C GLY A 345 -4.20 6.53 0.63
N ARG A 346 -4.60 5.30 0.28
CA ARG A 346 -3.69 4.16 0.22
C ARG A 346 -2.61 4.33 -0.85
N GLN A 347 -2.97 4.94 -1.98
CA GLN A 347 -2.06 5.21 -3.09
C GLN A 347 -0.82 5.97 -2.61
N ASP A 348 -1.00 7.13 -2.00
CA ASP A 348 0.13 7.96 -1.54
C ASP A 348 0.89 7.28 -0.39
N TYR A 349 0.20 6.51 0.47
CA TYR A 349 0.85 5.70 1.51
C TYR A 349 1.83 4.68 0.93
N MET A 350 1.39 3.87 -0.04
CA MET A 350 2.22 2.85 -0.70
C MET A 350 3.41 3.50 -1.43
N ASN A 351 3.18 4.63 -2.10
CA ASN A 351 4.21 5.32 -2.87
C ASN A 351 5.27 5.99 -2.01
N TYR A 352 4.88 6.62 -0.91
CA TYR A 352 5.79 7.40 -0.07
C TYR A 352 6.48 6.54 1.00
N PHE A 353 5.73 5.71 1.73
CA PHE A 353 6.27 4.98 2.89
C PHE A 353 6.85 3.62 2.53
N HIS A 354 6.35 2.99 1.47
CA HIS A 354 6.75 1.65 1.03
C HIS A 354 7.53 1.62 -0.27
N HIS A 355 7.74 2.78 -0.91
CA HIS A 355 8.40 2.88 -2.20
C HIS A 355 7.73 2.02 -3.30
N CYS A 356 6.48 1.62 -3.08
CA CYS A 356 5.68 0.79 -3.98
C CYS A 356 4.94 1.68 -4.96
N ARG A 357 5.10 1.42 -6.26
CA ARG A 357 4.45 2.19 -7.31
C ARG A 357 2.97 1.80 -7.44
N GLU A 358 2.10 2.40 -6.63
CA GLU A 358 0.65 2.19 -6.69
C GLU A 358 -0.09 3.29 -7.47
N VAL A 359 -1.08 2.90 -8.30
CA VAL A 359 -2.10 3.80 -8.87
C VAL A 359 -3.49 3.44 -8.37
N THR A 360 -4.41 4.40 -8.48
CA THR A 360 -5.84 4.18 -8.31
C THR A 360 -6.48 4.03 -9.70
N ALA A 361 -7.13 2.90 -9.94
CA ALA A 361 -7.77 2.59 -11.22
C ALA A 361 -9.30 2.69 -11.09
N GLU A 362 -9.86 3.81 -11.57
CA GLU A 362 -11.31 4.01 -11.70
C GLU A 362 -11.77 3.35 -13.00
N ILE A 363 -12.48 2.22 -12.91
CA ILE A 363 -12.75 1.37 -14.09
C ILE A 363 -14.23 1.31 -14.48
N SER A 364 -15.10 2.08 -13.83
CA SER A 364 -16.52 2.13 -14.16
C SER A 364 -17.17 3.37 -13.56
N SER A 365 -17.86 4.19 -14.38
CA SER A 365 -18.60 5.36 -13.87
C SER A 365 -19.75 4.95 -12.93
N THR A 366 -20.36 3.78 -13.17
CA THR A 366 -21.37 3.21 -12.27
C THR A 366 -20.68 2.32 -11.25
N LYS A 367 -20.80 2.65 -9.95
CA LYS A 367 -20.16 1.88 -8.86
C LYS A 367 -20.59 0.42 -8.77
N LEU A 368 -21.89 0.18 -9.02
CA LEU A 368 -22.49 -1.15 -9.12
C LEU A 368 -23.26 -1.29 -10.44
N PRO A 369 -22.58 -1.63 -11.56
CA PRO A 369 -23.25 -1.80 -12.85
C PRO A 369 -24.09 -3.09 -12.87
N SER A 370 -24.93 -3.24 -13.89
CA SER A 370 -25.65 -4.50 -14.09
C SER A 370 -24.65 -5.65 -14.25
N ALA A 371 -24.90 -6.78 -13.59
CA ALA A 371 -24.01 -7.92 -13.67
C ALA A 371 -23.86 -8.45 -15.12
N SER A 372 -24.84 -8.18 -15.98
CA SER A 372 -24.80 -8.50 -17.41
C SER A 372 -23.72 -7.75 -18.19
N GLN A 373 -23.21 -6.63 -17.66
CA GLN A 373 -22.17 -5.80 -18.27
C GLN A 373 -20.75 -6.23 -17.87
N LEU A 374 -20.59 -7.02 -16.81
CA LEU A 374 -19.28 -7.46 -16.31
C LEU A 374 -18.42 -8.18 -17.37
N PRO A 375 -18.98 -9.03 -18.26
CA PRO A 375 -18.21 -9.60 -19.35
C PRO A 375 -17.63 -8.56 -20.32
N ASP A 376 -18.36 -7.48 -20.57
CA ASP A 376 -17.89 -6.40 -21.43
C ASP A 376 -16.77 -5.61 -20.75
N PHE A 377 -16.94 -5.25 -19.46
CA PHE A 377 -15.87 -4.61 -18.68
C PHE A 377 -14.57 -5.44 -18.68
N TRP A 378 -14.68 -6.76 -18.56
CA TRP A 378 -13.51 -7.63 -18.72
C TRP A 378 -12.88 -7.49 -20.10
N GLU A 379 -13.66 -7.62 -21.18
CA GLU A 379 -13.13 -7.54 -22.55
C GLU A 379 -12.49 -6.18 -22.85
N TRP A 380 -12.95 -5.11 -22.21
CA TRP A 380 -12.38 -3.79 -22.35
C TRP A 380 -11.04 -3.64 -21.61
N ASN A 381 -10.90 -4.26 -20.44
CA ASN A 381 -9.78 -3.97 -19.52
C ASN A 381 -8.70 -5.04 -19.45
N TYR A 382 -9.00 -6.33 -19.70
CA TYR A 382 -8.06 -7.38 -19.29
C TYR A 382 -6.68 -7.24 -19.94
N ARG A 383 -6.61 -6.74 -21.18
CA ARG A 383 -5.34 -6.50 -21.88
C ARG A 383 -4.54 -5.39 -21.17
N SER A 384 -5.22 -4.36 -20.69
CA SER A 384 -4.62 -3.28 -19.89
C SER A 384 -4.18 -3.74 -18.50
N LEU A 385 -4.95 -4.62 -17.86
CA LEU A 385 -4.55 -5.27 -16.60
C LEU A 385 -3.23 -6.03 -16.77
N LEU A 386 -3.11 -6.81 -17.84
CA LEU A 386 -1.88 -7.54 -18.14
C LEU A 386 -0.72 -6.59 -18.49
N ASN A 387 -0.95 -5.57 -19.33
CA ASN A 387 0.08 -4.59 -19.70
C ASN A 387 0.61 -3.85 -18.47
N TYR A 388 -0.27 -3.40 -17.57
CA TYR A 388 0.12 -2.69 -16.36
C TYR A 388 0.89 -3.60 -15.39
N MET A 389 0.48 -4.86 -15.24
CA MET A 389 1.23 -5.83 -14.44
C MET A 389 2.63 -6.07 -15.02
N GLU A 390 2.79 -6.20 -16.34
CA GLU A 390 4.10 -6.39 -16.98
C GLU A 390 5.07 -5.21 -16.79
N GLN A 391 4.58 -4.00 -16.50
CA GLN A 391 5.46 -2.84 -16.25
C GLN A 391 6.42 -3.07 -15.08
N VAL A 392 6.06 -3.93 -14.12
CA VAL A 392 6.93 -4.30 -12.99
C VAL A 392 8.24 -4.98 -13.41
N LEU A 393 8.28 -5.55 -14.63
CA LEU A 393 9.46 -6.23 -15.16
C LEU A 393 10.47 -5.28 -15.81
N TYR A 394 10.08 -4.05 -16.13
CA TYR A 394 10.89 -3.09 -16.89
C TYR A 394 11.71 -2.15 -15.99
N GLY A 395 12.48 -1.24 -16.61
CA GLY A 395 13.35 -0.32 -15.90
C GLY A 395 14.71 -0.95 -15.58
N VAL A 396 15.30 -0.59 -14.44
CA VAL A 396 16.61 -1.10 -14.01
C VAL A 396 16.42 -2.11 -12.90
N ARG A 397 16.90 -3.33 -13.10
CA ARG A 397 16.77 -4.43 -12.14
C ARG A 397 18.13 -5.07 -11.89
N GLY A 398 18.29 -5.74 -10.76
CA GLY A 398 19.48 -6.53 -10.48
C GLY A 398 19.64 -6.86 -9.01
N VAL A 399 20.83 -7.31 -8.63
CA VAL A 399 21.14 -7.66 -7.24
C VAL A 399 22.24 -6.77 -6.65
N VAL A 400 22.12 -6.44 -5.36
CA VAL A 400 23.17 -5.76 -4.60
C VAL A 400 23.83 -6.74 -3.64
N THR A 401 25.14 -6.91 -3.76
CA THR A 401 25.93 -7.87 -2.98
C THR A 401 27.18 -7.24 -2.39
N ASN A 402 27.72 -7.89 -1.36
CA ASN A 402 28.98 -7.52 -0.72
C ASN A 402 30.15 -8.02 -1.57
N ALA A 403 31.04 -7.12 -1.97
CA ALA A 403 32.19 -7.43 -2.81
C ALA A 403 33.17 -8.44 -2.18
N SER A 404 33.21 -8.55 -0.85
CA SER A 404 34.16 -9.38 -0.12
C SER A 404 33.72 -10.84 0.08
N ASN A 405 32.41 -11.09 0.18
CA ASN A 405 31.89 -12.43 0.50
C ASN A 405 30.71 -12.87 -0.37
N GLY A 406 30.16 -11.99 -1.22
CA GLY A 406 29.05 -12.28 -2.12
C GLY A 406 27.67 -12.26 -1.45
N ASN A 407 27.57 -12.01 -0.14
CA ASN A 407 26.29 -11.95 0.55
C ASN A 407 25.43 -10.79 0.02
N THR A 408 24.12 -10.98 0.03
CA THR A 408 23.12 -9.98 -0.36
C THR A 408 23.10 -8.81 0.62
N ILE A 409 22.69 -7.63 0.14
CA ILE A 409 22.64 -6.40 0.93
C ILE A 409 21.31 -5.70 0.67
N LYS A 410 20.62 -5.27 1.74
CA LYS A 410 19.59 -4.24 1.67
C LYS A 410 20.25 -2.86 1.51
N ALA A 411 20.20 -2.33 0.30
CA ALA A 411 20.87 -1.11 -0.12
C ALA A 411 19.87 -0.15 -0.76
N LYS A 412 19.97 1.13 -0.44
CA LYS A 412 19.22 2.18 -1.11
C LYS A 412 19.76 2.35 -2.52
N VAL A 413 18.87 2.41 -3.51
CA VAL A 413 19.15 2.72 -4.91
C VAL A 413 18.54 4.08 -5.22
N PHE A 414 19.40 5.08 -5.43
CA PHE A 414 19.01 6.47 -5.60
C PHE A 414 19.41 6.99 -6.97
N ALA A 415 18.45 7.47 -7.76
CA ALA A 415 18.67 8.15 -9.04
C ALA A 415 19.06 9.62 -8.79
N ASN A 416 20.35 9.94 -8.96
CA ASN A 416 20.89 11.27 -8.67
C ASN A 416 20.23 12.35 -9.53
N ALA A 417 19.88 13.48 -8.91
CA ALA A 417 19.20 14.62 -9.53
C ALA A 417 17.80 14.30 -10.11
N HIS A 418 17.26 13.13 -9.77
CA HIS A 418 15.91 12.69 -10.14
C HIS A 418 15.08 12.43 -8.89
N ASP A 419 15.58 11.57 -7.99
CA ASP A 419 14.82 11.15 -6.82
C ASP A 419 14.61 12.28 -5.80
N ILE A 420 13.35 12.42 -5.38
CA ILE A 420 12.86 13.33 -4.33
C ILE A 420 11.70 12.67 -3.60
N ASP A 421 11.33 13.16 -2.42
CA ASP A 421 10.09 12.76 -1.72
C ASP A 421 9.90 11.23 -1.61
N GLU A 422 10.92 10.54 -1.12
CA GLU A 422 10.94 9.07 -0.94
C GLU A 422 10.75 8.26 -2.25
N SER A 423 11.01 8.85 -3.43
CA SER A 423 10.90 8.12 -4.72
C SER A 423 12.00 7.09 -4.98
N PHE A 424 13.03 7.02 -4.15
CA PHE A 424 14.08 6.01 -4.25
C PHE A 424 13.54 4.64 -3.80
N ILE A 425 14.31 3.58 -4.02
CA ILE A 425 13.93 2.21 -3.61
C ILE A 425 15.04 1.56 -2.79
N TYR A 426 14.75 0.42 -2.17
CA TYR A 426 15.74 -0.46 -1.56
C TYR A 426 15.84 -1.79 -2.32
N SER A 427 17.01 -2.41 -2.26
CA SER A 427 17.10 -3.85 -2.50
C SER A 427 16.58 -4.65 -1.31
N THR A 428 16.02 -5.82 -1.58
CA THR A 428 15.53 -6.77 -0.58
C THR A 428 16.69 -7.42 0.18
N ALA A 429 16.52 -7.64 1.49
CA ALA A 429 17.60 -8.14 2.34
C ALA A 429 17.94 -9.62 2.09
N SER A 430 16.93 -10.47 1.86
CA SER A 430 17.08 -11.92 1.71
C SER A 430 17.86 -12.28 0.44
N ASN A 431 17.49 -11.68 -0.68
CA ASN A 431 18.00 -12.04 -2.02
C ASN A 431 18.83 -10.91 -2.71
N GLY A 432 18.84 -9.70 -2.16
CA GLY A 432 19.58 -8.56 -2.69
C GLY A 432 18.95 -7.94 -3.94
N ASN A 433 17.78 -8.41 -4.40
CA ASN A 433 17.15 -7.91 -5.62
C ASN A 433 16.63 -6.50 -5.44
N TYR A 434 16.63 -5.74 -6.52
CA TYR A 434 15.95 -4.47 -6.60
C TYR A 434 15.30 -4.28 -7.96
N SER A 435 14.24 -3.48 -7.96
CA SER A 435 13.53 -3.05 -9.18
C SER A 435 13.30 -1.55 -9.12
N ARG A 436 13.95 -0.80 -10.03
CA ARG A 436 13.77 0.64 -10.17
C ARG A 436 13.08 0.93 -11.50
N LEU A 437 11.76 1.14 -11.42
CA LEU A 437 10.93 1.52 -12.56
C LEU A 437 11.24 2.96 -12.96
N LEU A 438 11.62 3.18 -14.21
CA LEU A 438 12.06 4.47 -14.75
C LEU A 438 11.59 4.62 -16.19
N LYS A 439 11.22 5.85 -16.56
CA LYS A 439 10.97 6.22 -17.95
C LYS A 439 12.26 6.11 -18.78
N THR A 440 12.14 5.95 -20.09
CA THR A 440 13.29 6.02 -21.01
C THR A 440 14.17 7.23 -20.72
N GLY A 441 15.46 6.99 -20.43
CA GLY A 441 16.39 8.06 -20.05
C GLY A 441 17.77 7.54 -19.69
N LEU A 442 18.67 8.50 -19.41
CA LEU A 442 20.01 8.23 -18.89
C LEU A 442 20.09 8.70 -17.44
N TYR A 443 20.34 7.76 -16.54
CA TYR A 443 20.34 7.98 -15.10
C TYR A 443 21.74 7.77 -14.51
N SER A 444 22.03 8.47 -13.41
CA SER A 444 23.16 8.16 -12.55
C SER A 444 22.62 7.55 -11.27
N LEU A 445 22.90 6.27 -11.03
CA LEU A 445 22.37 5.55 -9.88
C LEU A 445 23.45 5.42 -8.80
N THR A 446 23.14 5.84 -7.58
CA THR A 446 23.97 5.64 -6.39
C THR A 446 23.38 4.55 -5.53
N PHE A 447 24.22 3.56 -5.21
CA PHE A 447 23.90 2.45 -4.31
C PHE A 447 24.59 2.71 -2.98
N SER A 448 23.81 2.77 -1.90
CA SER A 448 24.32 3.07 -0.55
C SER A 448 23.74 2.09 0.46
N ALA A 449 24.59 1.55 1.33
CA ALA A 449 24.18 0.70 2.44
C ALA A 449 25.05 1.00 3.65
N PHE A 450 24.47 0.89 4.85
CA PHE A 450 25.21 1.17 6.07
C PHE A 450 26.41 0.21 6.23
N GLY A 451 27.61 0.79 6.42
CA GLY A 451 28.85 0.02 6.54
C GLY A 451 29.56 -0.28 5.21
N TYR A 452 29.04 0.22 4.09
CA TYR A 452 29.63 0.08 2.77
C TYR A 452 30.00 1.44 2.18
N ASN A 453 30.98 1.46 1.28
CA ASN A 453 31.25 2.64 0.48
C ASN A 453 30.16 2.79 -0.58
N ASP A 454 29.59 3.99 -0.70
CA ASP A 454 28.63 4.29 -1.74
C ASP A 454 29.25 4.08 -3.11
N LYS A 455 28.45 3.54 -4.04
CA LYS A 455 28.88 3.29 -5.42
C LYS A 455 27.93 3.95 -6.39
N THR A 456 28.45 4.89 -7.17
CA THR A 456 27.69 5.56 -8.23
C THR A 456 28.03 4.98 -9.59
N ILE A 457 27.01 4.52 -10.32
CA ILE A 457 27.11 4.09 -11.71
C ILE A 457 26.52 5.20 -12.59
N PRO A 458 27.35 5.93 -13.36
CA PRO A 458 26.86 6.95 -14.27
C PRO A 458 26.33 6.33 -15.57
N MET A 459 25.43 7.04 -16.26
CA MET A 459 24.94 6.70 -17.60
C MET A 459 24.25 5.33 -17.70
N VAL A 460 23.52 4.92 -16.65
CA VAL A 460 22.62 3.78 -16.72
C VAL A 460 21.46 4.13 -17.63
N THR A 461 21.28 3.37 -18.71
CA THR A 461 20.17 3.57 -19.64
C THR A 461 18.96 2.83 -19.13
N ALA A 462 17.81 3.48 -19.07
CA ALA A 462 16.50 2.82 -18.99
C ALA A 462 15.80 3.05 -20.34
N ASN A 463 15.08 2.05 -20.84
CA ASN A 463 14.24 2.15 -22.02
C ASN A 463 12.86 1.59 -21.68
N ASP A 464 11.81 2.20 -22.22
CA ASP A 464 10.43 1.74 -22.05
C ASP A 464 10.34 0.30 -22.61
N TYR A 465 9.56 -0.55 -21.94
CA TYR A 465 9.37 -1.95 -22.32
C TYR A 465 10.62 -2.81 -22.30
N GLN A 466 11.69 -2.37 -21.64
CA GLN A 466 12.94 -3.12 -21.52
C GLN A 466 13.44 -3.18 -20.10
N THR A 467 14.07 -4.30 -19.77
CA THR A 467 14.81 -4.50 -18.54
C THR A 467 16.29 -4.21 -18.79
N THR A 468 16.87 -3.34 -17.97
CA THR A 468 18.32 -3.15 -17.89
C THR A 468 18.83 -3.88 -16.65
N LEU A 469 19.54 -4.99 -16.85
CA LEU A 469 20.13 -5.75 -15.76
C LEU A 469 21.43 -5.09 -15.28
N LEU A 470 21.48 -4.72 -13.99
CA LEU A 470 22.61 -4.07 -13.35
C LEU A 470 22.87 -4.67 -11.97
N ASN A 471 23.75 -5.67 -11.90
CA ASN A 471 24.21 -6.22 -10.64
C ASN A 471 25.33 -5.35 -10.05
N VAL A 472 25.24 -5.05 -8.76
CA VAL A 472 26.15 -4.12 -8.08
C VAL A 472 26.77 -4.77 -6.86
N GLN A 473 28.10 -4.70 -6.80
CA GLN A 473 28.86 -5.06 -5.60
C GLN A 473 29.27 -3.80 -4.83
N LEU A 474 28.99 -3.78 -3.53
CA LEU A 474 29.42 -2.74 -2.60
C LEU A 474 30.61 -3.22 -1.76
N ASP A 475 31.62 -2.36 -1.63
CA ASP A 475 32.82 -2.62 -0.84
C ASP A 475 32.58 -2.26 0.63
N PRO A 476 32.77 -3.18 1.59
CA PRO A 476 32.70 -2.84 3.01
C PRO A 476 33.69 -1.73 3.37
N ILE A 477 33.30 -0.86 4.29
CA ILE A 477 34.21 0.14 4.85
C ILE A 477 35.23 -0.60 5.73
N THR A 478 36.42 -0.85 5.19
CA THR A 478 37.52 -1.56 5.88
C THR A 478 38.23 -0.69 6.93
N SER A 479 37.85 0.58 7.05
CA SER A 479 38.54 1.56 7.89
C SER A 479 37.56 2.47 8.62
N ILE A 480 36.97 1.96 9.70
CA ILE A 480 36.73 2.82 10.86
C ILE A 480 38.09 2.94 11.56
N ILE A 481 38.93 3.87 11.10
CA ILE A 481 40.05 4.33 11.93
C ILE A 481 39.39 4.94 13.17
N ASP A 482 39.52 4.25 14.31
CA ASP A 482 39.28 4.83 15.62
C ASP A 482 40.24 6.02 15.79
N THR A 483 39.77 7.23 15.47
CA THR A 483 40.61 8.43 15.43
C THR A 483 41.03 8.93 16.81
N ASN A 484 40.82 8.18 17.89
CA ASN A 484 41.33 8.53 19.21
C ASN A 484 42.04 7.34 19.87
N LYS A 485 43.35 7.15 19.59
CA LYS A 485 44.33 6.36 20.38
C LYS A 485 43.71 5.49 21.49
N SER A 486 42.87 4.51 21.14
CA SER A 486 42.22 3.70 22.14
C SER A 486 43.23 2.66 22.62
N PRO A 487 43.36 2.42 23.94
CA PRO A 487 44.25 1.40 24.48
C PRO A 487 43.75 -0.04 24.21
N ALA A 488 42.64 -0.19 23.47
CA ALA A 488 42.01 -1.46 23.16
C ALA A 488 41.77 -1.63 21.65
N LYS A 489 42.07 -2.82 21.13
CA LYS A 489 41.61 -3.26 19.82
C LYS A 489 40.24 -3.91 19.96
N ILE A 490 39.33 -3.59 19.05
CA ILE A 490 37.96 -4.13 19.05
C ILE A 490 37.71 -4.81 17.72
N TYR A 491 37.29 -6.07 17.74
CA TYR A 491 37.00 -6.82 16.52
C TYR A 491 36.08 -8.04 16.77
N PRO A 492 35.19 -8.37 15.81
CA PRO A 492 34.85 -7.56 14.65
C PRO A 492 34.08 -6.29 15.07
N ASN A 493 34.12 -5.24 14.24
CA ASN A 493 33.32 -4.03 14.42
C ASN A 493 32.57 -3.70 13.13
N GLN A 494 31.91 -4.72 12.58
CA GLN A 494 30.47 -4.91 12.74
C GLN A 494 30.30 -6.30 13.38
N ALA A 495 29.55 -6.40 14.48
CA ALA A 495 29.52 -7.61 15.29
C ALA A 495 28.11 -8.18 15.37
N SER A 496 27.93 -9.47 15.06
CA SER A 496 26.61 -10.14 15.16
C SER A 496 26.51 -10.96 16.43
N ASP A 497 27.35 -11.99 16.59
CA ASP A 497 27.27 -12.88 17.75
C ASP A 497 28.07 -12.40 18.96
N TYR A 498 29.21 -11.76 18.71
CA TYR A 498 30.12 -11.31 19.75
C TYR A 498 31.05 -10.20 19.26
N VAL A 499 31.59 -9.44 20.21
CA VAL A 499 32.72 -8.55 19.98
C VAL A 499 33.86 -8.90 20.94
N LYS A 500 35.08 -8.99 20.40
CA LYS A 500 36.29 -9.19 21.20
C LYS A 500 37.01 -7.86 21.43
N LEU A 501 37.42 -7.63 22.67
CA LEU A 501 38.29 -6.53 23.07
C LEU A 501 39.63 -7.07 23.52
N GLU A 502 40.72 -6.49 23.01
CA GLU A 502 42.09 -6.76 23.46
C GLU A 502 42.73 -5.49 24.02
N PHE A 503 43.25 -5.55 25.24
CA PHE A 503 43.79 -4.40 25.98
C PHE A 503 45.31 -4.48 26.13
N ASN A 504 45.99 -3.33 26.12
CA ASN A 504 47.44 -3.27 26.27
C ASN A 504 47.96 -3.51 27.71
N ASN A 505 47.10 -3.45 28.75
CA ASN A 505 47.50 -3.56 30.17
C ASN A 505 46.74 -4.67 30.91
N LYS A 506 47.42 -5.36 31.85
CA LYS A 506 46.83 -6.35 32.76
C LYS A 506 46.35 -5.66 34.04
N GLY A 507 45.03 -5.68 34.28
CA GLY A 507 44.38 -5.04 35.44
C GLY A 507 42.86 -5.21 35.38
N LEU A 508 42.16 -5.10 36.53
CA LEU A 508 40.69 -5.26 36.62
C LEU A 508 39.97 -4.10 35.92
N ASN A 509 39.67 -4.26 34.63
CA ASN A 509 38.98 -3.29 33.79
C ASN A 509 37.46 -3.52 33.86
N THR A 510 36.70 -2.43 33.89
CA THR A 510 35.24 -2.48 33.69
C THR A 510 34.92 -2.09 32.26
N VAL A 511 34.20 -2.95 31.54
CA VAL A 511 33.76 -2.72 30.16
C VAL A 511 32.25 -2.60 30.17
N GLN A 512 31.72 -1.48 29.70
CA GLN A 512 30.29 -1.21 29.62
C GLN A 512 29.90 -1.08 28.15
N LEU A 513 28.86 -1.80 27.73
CA LEU A 513 28.17 -1.54 26.47
C LEU A 513 27.04 -0.55 26.74
N ILE A 514 26.99 0.55 26.01
CA ILE A 514 26.07 1.66 26.24
C ILE A 514 25.32 1.93 24.94
N ASP A 515 24.01 2.08 24.97
CA ASP A 515 23.23 2.49 23.79
C ASP A 515 23.42 3.98 23.47
N ILE A 516 22.90 4.43 22.31
CA ILE A 516 23.02 5.83 21.89
C ILE A 516 22.27 6.82 22.79
N GLN A 517 21.31 6.35 23.59
CA GLN A 517 20.62 7.14 24.60
C GLN A 517 21.43 7.26 25.91
N GLY A 518 22.61 6.62 25.99
CA GLY A 518 23.50 6.68 27.13
C GLY A 518 23.18 5.66 28.23
N LYS A 519 22.27 4.71 28.00
CA LYS A 519 21.92 3.67 28.96
C LYS A 519 22.89 2.49 28.83
N VAL A 520 23.40 2.02 29.97
CA VAL A 520 24.25 0.83 30.05
C VAL A 520 23.40 -0.41 29.77
N VAL A 521 23.73 -1.10 28.69
CA VAL A 521 23.06 -2.32 28.20
C VAL A 521 23.64 -3.56 28.87
N SER A 522 24.96 -3.60 29.01
CA SER A 522 25.67 -4.68 29.71
C SER A 522 26.98 -4.19 30.32
N GLU A 523 27.44 -4.82 31.39
CA GLU A 523 28.70 -4.51 32.08
C GLU A 523 29.48 -5.79 32.40
N TYR A 524 30.78 -5.76 32.14
CA TYR A 524 31.71 -6.86 32.40
C TYR A 524 32.93 -6.38 33.16
N LYS A 525 33.49 -7.23 34.02
CA LYS A 525 34.76 -7.00 34.71
C LYS A 525 35.75 -8.09 34.33
N THR A 526 36.96 -7.69 33.97
CA THR A 526 38.02 -8.64 33.57
C THR A 526 39.39 -8.18 34.05
N THR A 527 40.23 -9.12 34.49
CA THR A 527 41.67 -8.90 34.74
C THR A 527 42.55 -9.33 33.57
N GLU A 528 41.95 -9.98 32.57
CA GLU A 528 42.63 -10.51 31.41
C GLU A 528 42.92 -9.40 30.39
N SER A 529 43.96 -9.59 29.58
CA SER A 529 44.29 -8.68 28.48
C SER A 529 43.33 -8.81 27.29
N GLN A 530 42.29 -9.64 27.41
CA GLN A 530 41.25 -9.80 26.40
C GLN A 530 39.90 -10.16 27.06
N ILE A 531 38.79 -9.78 26.42
CA ILE A 531 37.44 -10.22 26.78
C ILE A 531 36.58 -10.35 25.53
N THR A 532 35.66 -11.32 25.53
CA THR A 532 34.63 -11.47 24.51
C THR A 532 33.29 -11.10 25.11
N ILE A 533 32.58 -10.17 24.48
CA ILE A 533 31.23 -9.74 24.84
C ILE A 533 30.24 -10.41 23.91
N PRO A 534 29.31 -11.23 24.42
CA PRO A 534 28.22 -11.80 23.62
C PRO A 534 27.19 -10.73 23.22
N LEU A 535 26.66 -10.82 22.01
CA LEU A 535 25.75 -9.84 21.42
C LEU A 535 24.41 -10.45 20.94
N GLN A 536 24.17 -11.76 21.13
CA GLN A 536 23.00 -12.46 20.58
C GLN A 536 21.63 -11.89 20.99
N ASN A 537 21.57 -11.13 22.09
CA ASN A 537 20.34 -10.52 22.60
C ASN A 537 20.41 -8.97 22.57
N ILE A 538 21.35 -8.41 21.82
CA ILE A 538 21.54 -6.97 21.67
C ILE A 538 20.94 -6.58 20.33
N PRO A 539 19.94 -5.67 20.28
CA PRO A 539 19.36 -5.22 19.03
C PRO A 539 20.41 -4.68 18.05
N ALA A 540 20.13 -4.80 16.76
CA ALA A 540 20.95 -4.15 15.74
C ALA A 540 20.98 -2.63 15.99
N GLY A 541 22.17 -2.04 15.95
CA GLY A 541 22.31 -0.62 16.24
C GLY A 541 23.71 -0.16 16.59
N LYS A 542 23.81 1.14 16.91
CA LYS A 542 25.05 1.76 17.36
C LYS A 542 25.13 1.69 18.88
N TYR A 543 26.29 1.30 19.37
CA TYR A 543 26.61 1.26 20.79
C TYR A 543 27.95 1.94 21.04
N ILE A 544 28.17 2.31 22.28
CA ILE A 544 29.43 2.82 22.80
C ILE A 544 29.96 1.78 23.78
N ILE A 545 31.16 1.26 23.52
CA ILE A 545 31.89 0.51 24.53
C ILE A 545 32.72 1.48 25.35
N SER A 546 32.36 1.64 26.62
CA SER A 546 33.12 2.39 27.62
C SER A 546 34.05 1.45 28.40
N ILE A 547 35.35 1.69 28.35
CA ILE A 547 36.40 0.92 29.04
C ILE A 547 36.96 1.78 30.17
N LYS A 548 36.77 1.34 31.41
CA LYS A 548 37.25 2.00 32.63
C LYS A 548 38.43 1.22 33.22
N PRO A 549 39.66 1.76 33.17
CA PRO A 549 40.83 1.11 33.79
C PRO A 549 40.82 1.24 35.32
N LEU A 550 41.64 0.43 36.00
CA LEU A 550 41.88 0.50 37.46
C LEU A 550 42.33 1.89 37.94
N SER A 551 43.06 2.62 37.09
CA SER A 551 43.56 3.97 37.35
C SER A 551 43.72 4.72 36.03
N GLY A 552 43.22 5.96 35.96
CA GLY A 552 43.22 6.77 34.74
C GLY A 552 41.80 7.08 34.25
N ASN A 553 41.71 7.76 33.10
CA ASN A 553 40.43 8.14 32.51
C ASN A 553 39.79 6.96 31.77
N ALA A 554 38.45 6.97 31.68
CA ALA A 554 37.71 6.05 30.84
C ALA A 554 37.94 6.38 29.36
N PHE A 555 37.93 5.36 28.50
CA PHE A 555 37.99 5.51 27.05
C PHE A 555 36.72 4.94 26.44
N VAL A 556 36.27 5.52 25.34
CA VAL A 556 35.06 5.09 24.63
C VAL A 556 35.40 4.73 23.20
N VAL A 557 34.79 3.67 22.69
CA VAL A 557 34.90 3.24 21.30
C VAL A 557 33.51 2.93 20.77
N ASN A 558 33.24 3.31 19.52
CA ASN A 558 31.97 2.98 18.88
C ASN A 558 31.94 1.51 18.48
N LEU A 559 30.82 0.84 18.75
CA LEU A 559 30.51 -0.52 18.31
C LEU A 559 29.28 -0.49 17.41
N VAL A 560 29.32 -1.24 16.33
CA VAL A 560 28.15 -1.56 15.50
C VAL A 560 27.75 -3.01 15.75
N VAL A 561 26.50 -3.23 16.14
CA VAL A 561 25.88 -4.55 16.27
C VAL A 561 24.93 -4.77 15.09
N ASN A 562 25.07 -5.89 14.38
CA ASN A 562 24.25 -6.28 13.22
C ASN A 562 23.24 -7.34 13.60
#